data_AF-A0A4Q9DU35-F1
#
_entry.id   AF-A0A4Q9DU35-F1
#
_cell.length_a   1.000
_cell.length_b   1.000
_cell.length_c   1.000
_cell.angle_alpha   90.00
_cell.angle_beta   90.00
_cell.angle_gamma   90.00
#
_symmetry.space_group_name_H-M   'P 1'
#
loop_
_entity.id
_entity.type
_entity.pdbx_description
1 polymer ?
#
loop_
_entity_poly.entity_id
_entity_poly.type
_entity_poly.pdbx_seq_one_letter_code
_entity_poly.pdbx_strand_id
1 'polypeptide(L)'
;MNWTRRILAALLLSVAITAGLTLLPHLDSAQQGGLQPAFLNKGEDLTDRNIVDFMTKMQMHMRIRKVELNRSIVSIDLSANAGVAKADALQDLYELPQYIFAHTTNINQIFVRVLDMNPDPAKSAGGSLVAALDAKRDSWMPGTPRMAPVSADELSQYIQSHYHVTFTAKWDQRFKAAE
;
A
#
# COMPACT_ATOMS: atom_id res chain seq x y z
N MET A 1 -38.58 54.19 15.79
CA MET A 1 -38.24 53.09 16.73
C MET A 1 -38.24 51.69 16.07
N ASN A 2 -38.15 51.61 14.73
CA ASN A 2 -38.42 50.37 13.97
C ASN A 2 -37.15 49.85 13.26
N TRP A 3 -36.13 50.71 13.16
CA TRP A 3 -34.86 50.41 12.49
C TRP A 3 -33.96 49.56 13.38
N THR A 4 -33.87 49.91 14.67
CA THR A 4 -33.11 49.14 15.66
C THR A 4 -33.65 47.72 15.81
N ARG A 5 -34.98 47.53 15.76
CA ARG A 5 -35.63 46.21 15.78
C ARG A 5 -35.28 45.36 14.54
N ARG A 6 -35.18 45.99 13.36
CA ARG A 6 -34.79 45.30 12.12
C ARG A 6 -33.32 44.88 12.12
N ILE A 7 -32.43 45.73 12.64
CA ILE A 7 -31.01 45.38 12.79
C ILE A 7 -30.85 44.25 13.80
N LEU A 8 -31.52 44.32 14.96
CA LEU A 8 -31.51 43.25 15.97
C LEU A 8 -32.02 41.92 15.41
N ALA A 9 -33.10 41.94 14.63
CA ALA A 9 -33.63 40.74 13.99
C ALA A 9 -32.65 40.13 12.98
N ALA A 10 -32.01 40.95 12.14
CA ALA A 10 -31.02 40.48 11.18
C ALA A 10 -29.77 39.90 11.86
N LEU A 11 -29.34 40.52 12.95
CA LEU A 11 -28.16 40.08 13.70
C LEU A 11 -28.42 38.75 14.42
N LEU A 12 -29.61 38.60 15.01
CA LEU A 12 -30.04 37.32 15.60
C LEU A 12 -30.18 36.21 14.54
N LEU A 13 -30.68 36.53 13.35
CA LEU A 13 -30.81 35.57 12.26
C LEU A 13 -29.44 35.07 11.79
N SER A 14 -28.47 35.97 11.62
CA SER A 14 -27.12 35.60 11.21
C SER A 14 -26.44 34.72 12.26
N VAL A 15 -26.56 35.06 13.55
CA VAL A 15 -26.01 34.23 14.65
C VAL A 15 -26.67 32.86 14.69
N ALA A 16 -27.99 32.78 14.47
CA ALA A 16 -28.71 31.50 14.44
C ALA A 16 -28.26 30.62 13.25
N ILE A 17 -28.05 31.21 12.07
CA ILE A 17 -27.57 30.48 10.89
C ILE A 17 -26.14 29.99 11.13
N THR A 18 -25.24 30.83 11.64
CA THR A 18 -23.86 30.44 11.94
C THR A 18 -23.81 29.35 13.00
N ALA A 19 -24.56 29.49 14.10
CA ALA A 19 -24.63 28.46 15.14
C ALA A 19 -25.20 27.14 14.59
N GLY A 20 -26.23 27.20 13.74
CA GLY A 20 -26.79 26.03 13.06
C GLY A 20 -25.78 25.32 12.16
N LEU A 21 -24.99 26.08 11.40
CA LEU A 21 -23.93 25.53 10.54
C LEU A 21 -22.77 24.92 11.35
N THR A 22 -22.45 25.47 12.54
CA THR A 22 -21.42 24.91 13.44
C THR A 22 -21.86 23.57 14.06
N LEU A 23 -23.16 23.31 14.17
CA LEU A 23 -23.70 22.05 14.71
C LEU A 23 -23.75 20.91 13.68
N LEU A 24 -23.73 21.20 12.37
CA LEU A 24 -23.70 20.20 11.30
C LEU A 24 -22.50 19.22 11.39
N PRO A 25 -21.23 19.66 11.56
CA PRO A 25 -20.10 18.73 11.62
C PRO A 25 -20.15 17.79 12.83
N HIS A 26 -20.84 18.16 13.91
CA HIS A 26 -20.99 17.30 15.09
C HIS A 26 -22.04 16.19 14.90
N LEU A 27 -23.06 16.40 14.07
CA LEU A 27 -24.01 15.36 13.68
C LEU A 27 -23.38 14.37 12.70
N ASP A 28 -22.49 14.85 11.84
CA ASP A 28 -21.71 14.02 10.90
C ASP A 28 -20.67 13.16 11.66
N SER A 29 -20.14 13.69 12.78
CA SER A 29 -19.20 12.97 13.65
C SER A 29 -19.82 11.79 14.42
N ALA A 30 -21.15 11.75 14.60
CA ALA A 30 -21.85 10.60 15.19
C ALA A 30 -22.01 9.43 14.21
N GLN A 31 -21.76 9.64 12.91
CA GLN A 31 -21.65 8.61 11.87
C GLN A 31 -20.19 8.33 11.45
N GLN A 32 -19.18 8.89 12.15
CA GLN A 32 -17.76 8.66 11.85
C GLN A 32 -17.21 7.33 12.40
N GLY A 33 -17.95 6.26 12.14
CA GLY A 33 -17.37 4.93 11.92
C GLY A 33 -17.16 4.72 10.42
N GLY A 34 -16.13 5.36 9.83
CA GLY A 34 -15.64 4.97 8.51
C GLY A 34 -16.01 5.84 7.30
N LEU A 35 -16.01 7.17 7.42
CA LEU A 35 -16.02 8.04 6.24
C LEU A 35 -14.63 8.64 5.98
N GLN A 36 -13.88 7.95 5.13
CA GLN A 36 -12.74 8.53 4.43
C GLN A 36 -13.21 9.74 3.59
N PRO A 37 -12.42 10.83 3.48
CA PRO A 37 -12.80 11.97 2.67
C PRO A 37 -13.00 11.56 1.20
N ALA A 38 -14.14 11.95 0.63
CA ALA A 38 -14.58 11.67 -0.74
C ALA A 38 -13.74 12.36 -1.85
N PHE A 39 -12.50 12.75 -1.56
CA PHE A 39 -11.48 12.95 -2.58
C PHE A 39 -10.93 11.57 -2.95
N LEU A 40 -11.73 10.81 -3.70
CA LEU A 40 -11.26 9.67 -4.45
C LEU A 40 -10.07 10.14 -5.29
N ASN A 41 -8.85 9.86 -4.83
CA ASN A 41 -7.73 9.69 -5.74
C ASN A 41 -8.21 8.62 -6.73
N LYS A 42 -8.70 9.06 -7.91
CA LYS A 42 -8.86 8.15 -9.04
C LYS A 42 -7.49 7.52 -9.21
N GLY A 43 -7.38 6.23 -8.90
CA GLY A 43 -6.13 5.50 -9.11
C GLY A 43 -5.61 5.81 -10.51
N GLU A 44 -4.31 6.00 -10.65
CA GLU A 44 -3.72 6.30 -11.94
C GLU A 44 -3.62 5.01 -12.78
N ASP A 45 -3.79 5.14 -14.09
CA ASP A 45 -3.52 4.01 -14.97
C ASP A 45 -2.03 3.82 -15.10
N LEU A 46 -1.56 2.62 -14.77
CA LEU A 46 -0.17 2.26 -14.93
C LEU A 46 0.10 1.94 -16.40
N THR A 47 1.19 2.50 -16.93
CA THR A 47 1.64 2.39 -18.33
C THR A 47 3.15 2.22 -18.34
N ASP A 48 3.73 1.81 -19.47
CA ASP A 48 5.19 1.71 -19.62
C ASP A 48 5.91 3.05 -19.40
N ARG A 49 5.18 4.17 -19.53
CA ARG A 49 5.74 5.52 -19.40
C ARG A 49 5.82 6.03 -17.97
N ASN A 50 4.93 5.57 -17.08
CA ASN A 50 4.85 6.04 -15.69
C ASN A 50 5.18 4.95 -14.67
N ILE A 51 5.37 3.69 -15.08
CA ILE A 51 5.62 2.60 -14.14
C ILE A 51 6.90 2.80 -13.32
N VAL A 52 7.96 3.34 -13.92
CA VAL A 52 9.19 3.62 -13.18
C VAL A 52 8.93 4.69 -12.12
N ASP A 53 8.34 5.82 -12.51
CA ASP A 53 8.01 6.92 -11.59
C ASP A 53 7.07 6.46 -10.47
N PHE A 54 6.05 5.65 -10.81
CA PHE A 54 5.13 5.05 -9.84
C PHE A 54 5.89 4.25 -8.79
N MET A 55 6.80 3.37 -9.20
CA MET A 55 7.55 2.50 -8.30
C MET A 55 8.54 3.27 -7.43
N THR A 56 9.05 4.43 -7.87
CA THR A 56 9.96 5.27 -7.05
C THR A 56 9.26 5.94 -5.86
N LYS A 57 7.93 6.03 -5.87
CA LYS A 57 7.15 6.59 -4.75
C LYS A 57 7.12 5.64 -3.54
N MET A 58 7.44 4.37 -3.75
CA MET A 58 7.47 3.35 -2.70
C MET A 58 8.80 3.33 -1.97
N GLN A 59 8.76 3.42 -0.64
CA GLN A 59 9.93 3.21 0.21
C GLN A 59 10.12 1.70 0.41
N MET A 60 10.91 1.07 -0.45
CA MET A 60 11.21 -0.36 -0.39
C MET A 60 12.54 -0.61 0.34
N HIS A 61 12.59 -1.66 1.15
CA HIS A 61 13.82 -2.12 1.79
C HIS A 61 14.67 -2.96 0.82
N MET A 62 14.01 -3.78 0.01
CA MET A 62 14.59 -4.53 -1.09
C MET A 62 14.72 -3.64 -2.32
N ARG A 63 15.86 -3.78 -3.02
CA ARG A 63 16.08 -3.04 -4.26
C ARG A 63 15.27 -3.64 -5.40
N ILE A 64 14.51 -2.79 -6.09
CA ILE A 64 13.84 -3.13 -7.35
C ILE A 64 14.89 -3.29 -8.46
N ARG A 65 14.93 -4.45 -9.10
CA ARG A 65 15.83 -4.75 -10.23
C ARG A 65 15.17 -4.60 -11.57
N LYS A 66 13.91 -5.04 -11.67
CA LYS A 66 13.15 -5.08 -12.91
C LYS A 66 11.70 -4.84 -12.60
N VAL A 67 11.05 -4.08 -13.45
CA VAL A 67 9.60 -3.91 -13.45
C VAL A 67 9.12 -4.02 -14.88
N GLU A 68 8.13 -4.85 -15.13
CA GLU A 68 7.49 -5.02 -16.43
C GLU A 68 5.98 -4.91 -16.28
N LEU A 69 5.37 -4.13 -17.15
CA LEU A 69 3.93 -4.10 -17.32
C LEU A 69 3.55 -4.91 -18.55
N ASN A 70 2.65 -5.86 -18.39
CA ASN A 70 2.02 -6.56 -19.50
C ASN A 70 0.51 -6.53 -19.32
N ARG A 71 -0.17 -5.68 -20.09
CA ARG A 71 -1.62 -5.43 -19.98
C ARG A 71 -1.99 -5.01 -18.56
N SER A 72 -2.65 -5.89 -17.81
CA SER A 72 -3.09 -5.67 -16.43
C SER A 72 -2.23 -6.42 -15.40
N ILE A 73 -1.03 -6.86 -15.79
CA ILE A 73 -0.12 -7.64 -14.94
C ILE A 73 1.17 -6.87 -14.75
N VAL A 74 1.56 -6.66 -13.50
CA VAL A 74 2.85 -6.08 -13.13
C VAL A 74 3.79 -7.18 -12.64
N SER A 75 4.95 -7.33 -13.26
CA SER A 75 5.99 -8.27 -12.84
C SER A 75 7.18 -7.51 -12.27
N ILE A 76 7.58 -7.84 -11.05
CA ILE A 76 8.62 -7.12 -10.30
C ILE A 76 9.67 -8.11 -9.81
N ASP A 77 10.93 -7.85 -10.14
CA ASP A 77 12.07 -8.54 -9.55
C ASP A 77 12.69 -7.67 -8.47
N LEU A 78 12.79 -8.22 -7.26
CA LEU A 78 13.42 -7.61 -6.09
C LEU A 78 14.72 -8.34 -5.76
N SER A 79 15.69 -7.60 -5.22
CA SER A 79 16.91 -8.16 -4.64
C SER A 79 16.97 -7.99 -3.13
N ALA A 80 17.14 -9.10 -2.43
CA ALA A 80 17.36 -9.16 -0.99
C ALA A 80 18.87 -9.20 -0.69
N ASN A 81 19.52 -8.04 -0.68
CA ASN A 81 20.94 -7.91 -0.33
C ASN A 81 21.17 -8.21 1.15
N ALA A 82 22.38 -8.61 1.56
CA ALA A 82 22.70 -9.08 2.92
C ALA A 82 22.15 -8.24 4.09
N GLY A 83 22.05 -6.91 3.95
CA GLY A 83 21.56 -6.01 4.99
C GLY A 83 20.04 -5.95 5.17
N VAL A 84 19.24 -6.60 4.31
CA VAL A 84 17.77 -6.63 4.44
C VAL A 84 17.39 -7.70 5.48
N ALA A 85 16.65 -7.30 6.52
CA ALA A 85 16.11 -8.20 7.53
C ALA A 85 14.87 -8.96 7.03
N LYS A 86 14.52 -10.07 7.69
CA LYS A 86 13.36 -10.88 7.32
C LYS A 86 12.06 -10.09 7.40
N ALA A 87 11.90 -9.33 8.48
CA ALA A 87 10.74 -8.48 8.72
C ALA A 87 10.57 -7.45 7.60
N ASP A 88 11.66 -6.78 7.21
CA ASP A 88 11.67 -5.79 6.13
C ASP A 88 11.29 -6.40 4.78
N ALA A 89 11.80 -7.59 4.47
CA ALA A 89 11.45 -8.28 3.23
C ALA A 89 9.97 -8.70 3.20
N LEU A 90 9.41 -9.12 4.34
CA LEU A 90 7.98 -9.43 4.46
C LEU A 90 7.14 -8.16 4.41
N GLN A 91 7.60 -7.05 5.01
CA GLN A 91 6.95 -5.75 4.95
C GLN A 91 6.81 -5.30 3.49
N ASP A 92 7.89 -5.39 2.71
CA ASP A 92 7.87 -5.05 1.29
C ASP A 92 6.90 -5.94 0.48
N LEU A 93 6.90 -7.25 0.73
CA LEU A 93 5.97 -8.19 0.07
C LEU A 93 4.51 -7.95 0.44
N TYR A 94 4.25 -7.43 1.62
CA TYR A 94 2.93 -7.00 2.06
C TYR A 94 2.53 -5.65 1.45
N GLU A 95 3.39 -4.64 1.53
CA GLU A 95 3.07 -3.26 1.14
C GLU A 95 2.95 -3.08 -0.37
N LEU A 96 3.72 -3.84 -1.15
CA LEU A 96 3.78 -3.67 -2.60
C LEU A 96 2.44 -3.95 -3.30
N PRO A 97 1.76 -5.09 -3.06
CA PRO A 97 0.43 -5.30 -3.61
C PRO A 97 -0.59 -4.28 -3.09
N GLN A 98 -0.52 -3.94 -1.80
CA GLN A 98 -1.42 -2.96 -1.17
C GLN A 98 -1.32 -1.60 -1.85
N TYR A 99 -0.10 -1.13 -2.08
CA TYR A 99 0.15 0.15 -2.73
C TYR A 99 -0.32 0.16 -4.18
N ILE A 100 0.09 -0.83 -4.97
CA ILE A 100 -0.27 -0.90 -6.39
C ILE A 100 -1.79 -0.97 -6.56
N PHE A 101 -2.48 -1.84 -5.82
CA PHE A 101 -3.93 -1.98 -5.97
C PHE A 101 -4.70 -0.76 -5.46
N ALA A 102 -4.23 -0.11 -4.40
CA ALA A 102 -4.86 1.10 -3.88
C ALA A 102 -4.71 2.33 -4.81
N HIS A 103 -3.62 2.41 -5.57
CA HIS A 103 -3.28 3.60 -6.36
C HIS A 103 -3.45 3.41 -7.86
N THR A 104 -3.86 2.24 -8.33
CA THR A 104 -4.07 1.97 -9.76
C THR A 104 -5.44 1.36 -10.03
N THR A 105 -6.00 1.62 -11.21
CA THR A 105 -7.31 1.04 -11.60
C THR A 105 -7.21 -0.10 -12.61
N ASN A 106 -6.10 -0.19 -13.33
CA ASN A 106 -5.94 -1.10 -14.48
C ASN A 106 -5.09 -2.36 -14.19
N ILE A 107 -4.50 -2.49 -13.00
CA ILE A 107 -3.70 -3.65 -12.62
C ILE A 107 -4.54 -4.69 -11.90
N ASN A 108 -4.63 -5.91 -12.40
CA ASN A 108 -5.42 -6.99 -11.80
C ASN A 108 -4.56 -8.04 -11.10
N GLN A 109 -3.27 -8.09 -11.40
CA GLN A 109 -2.36 -9.11 -10.88
C GLN A 109 -0.93 -8.57 -10.78
N ILE A 110 -0.22 -9.01 -9.75
CA ILE A 110 1.15 -8.63 -9.47
C ILE A 110 1.95 -9.89 -9.20
N PHE A 111 3.01 -10.08 -9.98
CA PHE A 111 4.01 -11.10 -9.74
C PHE A 111 5.26 -10.47 -9.13
N VAL A 112 5.70 -11.00 -8.00
CA VAL A 112 6.97 -10.58 -7.37
C VAL A 112 7.90 -11.78 -7.31
N ARG A 113 9.15 -11.58 -7.73
CA ARG A 113 10.24 -12.53 -7.48
C ARG A 113 11.26 -11.87 -6.58
N VAL A 114 11.61 -12.53 -5.49
CA VAL A 114 12.69 -12.11 -4.61
C VAL A 114 13.90 -12.97 -4.90
N LEU A 115 15.01 -12.30 -5.21
CA LEU A 115 16.26 -12.91 -5.59
C LEU A 115 17.33 -12.58 -4.55
N ASP A 116 18.05 -13.58 -4.07
CA ASP A 116 19.27 -13.40 -3.29
C ASP A 116 20.44 -13.12 -4.24
N MET A 117 21.05 -11.94 -4.07
CA MET A 117 22.18 -11.43 -4.85
C MET A 117 23.53 -11.64 -4.15
N ASN A 118 23.60 -12.44 -3.09
CA ASN A 118 24.85 -12.68 -2.38
C ASN A 118 25.94 -13.15 -3.38
N PRO A 119 27.11 -12.48 -3.44
CA PRO A 119 28.18 -12.78 -4.39
C PRO A 119 28.79 -14.14 -4.12
N ASP A 120 28.14 -15.18 -4.62
CA ASP A 120 28.73 -16.50 -4.75
C ASP A 120 29.35 -16.59 -6.16
N PRO A 121 30.68 -16.77 -6.29
CA PRO A 121 31.36 -16.85 -7.58
C PRO A 121 30.89 -18.04 -8.45
N ALA A 122 30.18 -19.01 -7.88
CA ALA A 122 29.59 -20.14 -8.61
C ALA A 122 28.15 -19.88 -9.10
N LYS A 123 27.50 -18.77 -8.67
CA LYS A 123 26.11 -18.47 -9.04
C LYS A 123 26.05 -17.46 -10.19
N SER A 124 25.24 -17.78 -11.19
CA SER A 124 25.01 -16.93 -12.37
C SER A 124 24.61 -15.51 -11.97
N ALA A 125 24.94 -14.53 -12.82
CA ALA A 125 24.66 -13.09 -12.66
C ALA A 125 23.18 -12.70 -12.38
N GLY A 126 22.26 -13.67 -12.43
CA GLY A 126 20.84 -13.52 -12.15
C GLY A 126 20.43 -13.70 -10.68
N GLY A 127 21.34 -14.17 -9.81
CA GLY A 127 21.07 -14.52 -8.39
C GLY A 127 20.10 -15.68 -8.22
N SER A 128 19.77 -16.05 -6.97
CA SER A 128 18.92 -17.22 -6.69
C SER A 128 17.56 -16.86 -6.13
N LEU A 129 16.50 -17.47 -6.68
CA LEU A 129 15.12 -17.27 -6.22
C LEU A 129 14.94 -17.75 -4.77
N VAL A 130 14.50 -16.83 -3.91
CA VAL A 130 14.19 -17.11 -2.49
C VAL A 130 12.69 -17.06 -2.22
N ALA A 131 11.94 -16.22 -2.92
CA ALA A 131 10.49 -16.19 -2.82
C ALA A 131 9.84 -15.80 -4.16
N ALA A 132 8.63 -16.27 -4.37
CA ALA A 132 7.74 -15.83 -5.43
C ALA A 132 6.36 -15.50 -4.83
N LEU A 133 5.75 -14.41 -5.28
CA LEU A 133 4.42 -13.95 -4.89
C LEU A 133 3.57 -13.76 -6.13
N ASP A 134 2.35 -14.28 -6.10
CA ASP A 134 1.27 -13.96 -7.01
C ASP A 134 0.12 -13.36 -6.20
N ALA A 135 -0.06 -12.05 -6.34
CA ALA A 135 -1.12 -11.29 -5.72
C ALA A 135 -2.13 -10.86 -6.78
N LYS A 136 -3.41 -11.18 -6.56
CA LYS A 136 -4.51 -10.77 -7.43
C LYS A 136 -5.36 -9.71 -6.73
N ARG A 137 -5.95 -8.81 -7.53
CA ARG A 137 -6.79 -7.72 -7.02
C ARG A 137 -8.05 -8.22 -6.32
N ASP A 138 -8.61 -9.35 -6.75
CA ASP A 138 -9.81 -9.96 -6.14
C ASP A 138 -9.53 -10.50 -4.73
N SER A 139 -8.30 -10.95 -4.47
CA SER A 139 -7.84 -11.32 -3.13
C SER A 139 -7.45 -10.12 -2.25
N TRP A 140 -7.34 -8.92 -2.83
CA TRP A 140 -7.06 -7.70 -2.09
C TRP A 140 -8.35 -7.12 -1.50
N MET A 141 -8.30 -6.82 -0.20
CA MET A 141 -9.44 -6.25 0.53
C MET A 141 -9.29 -4.72 0.62
N PRO A 142 -9.99 -3.93 -0.23
CA PRO A 142 -9.94 -2.48 -0.13
C PRO A 142 -10.49 -2.03 1.23
N GLY A 143 -9.78 -1.11 1.89
CA GLY A 143 -10.22 -0.52 3.15
C GLY A 143 -9.91 -1.33 4.41
N THR A 144 -9.22 -2.48 4.32
CA THR A 144 -8.62 -3.09 5.52
C THR A 144 -7.59 -2.12 6.11
N PRO A 145 -7.67 -1.82 7.43
CA PRO A 145 -6.67 -0.98 8.08
C PRO A 145 -5.27 -1.53 7.81
N ARG A 146 -4.35 -0.65 7.40
CA ARG A 146 -2.94 -1.02 7.24
C ARG A 146 -2.48 -1.63 8.55
N MET A 147 -1.99 -2.86 8.52
CA MET A 147 -1.47 -3.49 9.72
C MET A 147 -0.31 -2.62 10.27
N ALA A 148 -0.50 -2.08 11.47
CA ALA A 148 0.47 -1.23 12.19
C ALA A 148 1.58 -2.12 12.80
N PRO A 149 2.75 -1.59 13.20
CA PRO A 149 4.04 -2.31 13.23
C PRO A 149 3.88 -3.78 13.64
N VAL A 150 3.96 -4.62 12.61
CA VAL A 150 3.52 -6.02 12.60
C VAL A 150 4.73 -6.89 12.84
N SER A 151 4.58 -7.96 13.62
CA SER A 151 5.64 -8.96 13.71
C SER A 151 5.88 -9.64 12.35
N ALA A 152 7.09 -10.16 12.13
CA ALA A 152 7.39 -10.90 10.89
C ALA A 152 6.44 -12.09 10.68
N ASP A 153 5.99 -12.73 11.77
CA ASP A 153 5.10 -13.89 11.69
C ASP A 153 3.68 -13.51 11.26
N GLU A 154 3.14 -12.41 11.78
CA GLU A 154 1.83 -11.88 11.37
C GLU A 154 1.84 -11.42 9.90
N LEU A 155 2.91 -10.76 9.42
CA LEU A 155 3.05 -10.42 8.00
C LEU A 155 3.10 -11.67 7.13
N SER A 156 3.89 -12.67 7.53
CA SER A 156 3.99 -13.94 6.83
C SER A 156 2.63 -14.65 6.75
N GLN A 157 1.88 -14.68 7.86
CA GLN A 157 0.54 -15.27 7.90
C GLN A 157 -0.44 -14.52 6.99
N TYR A 158 -0.40 -13.19 6.98
CA TYR A 158 -1.24 -12.40 6.09
C TYR A 158 -0.94 -12.70 4.62
N ILE A 159 0.34 -12.65 4.23
CA ILE A 159 0.77 -12.89 2.85
C ILE A 159 0.35 -14.29 2.40
N GLN A 160 0.53 -15.31 3.26
CA GLN A 160 0.15 -16.69 2.95
C GLN A 160 -1.37 -16.92 2.88
N SER A 161 -2.17 -16.12 3.60
CA SER A 161 -3.62 -16.26 3.60
C SER A 161 -4.31 -15.50 2.46
N HIS A 162 -3.73 -14.41 1.98
CA HIS A 162 -4.34 -13.56 0.95
C HIS A 162 -3.70 -13.71 -0.43
N TYR A 163 -2.44 -14.12 -0.50
CA TYR A 163 -1.70 -14.22 -1.75
C TYR A 163 -1.12 -15.63 -1.95
N HIS A 164 -0.89 -15.99 -3.20
CA HIS A 164 -0.16 -17.21 -3.51
C HIS A 164 1.34 -16.92 -3.39
N VAL A 165 1.91 -17.24 -2.23
CA VAL A 165 3.34 -17.09 -1.97
C VAL A 165 4.02 -18.46 -1.92
N THR A 166 5.24 -18.52 -2.45
CA THR A 166 6.12 -19.68 -2.31
C THR A 166 7.47 -19.20 -1.78
N PHE A 167 7.83 -19.66 -0.59
CA PHE A 167 9.17 -19.49 -0.02
C PHE A 167 10.01 -20.72 -0.36
N THR A 168 11.21 -20.52 -0.89
CA THR A 168 12.13 -21.64 -1.17
C THR A 168 12.96 -21.96 0.07
N ALA A 169 13.61 -23.13 0.11
CA ALA A 169 14.54 -23.45 1.19
C ALA A 169 15.67 -22.41 1.38
N LYS A 170 15.96 -21.62 0.34
CA LYS A 170 16.95 -20.53 0.40
C LYS A 170 16.45 -19.30 1.15
N TRP A 171 15.13 -19.12 1.28
CA TRP A 171 14.54 -18.05 2.10
C TRP A 171 15.03 -18.15 3.54
N ASP A 172 14.86 -19.31 4.17
CA ASP A 172 15.27 -19.51 5.55
C ASP A 172 16.80 -19.43 5.70
N GLN A 173 17.56 -19.97 4.74
CA GLN A 173 19.03 -19.86 4.76
C GLN A 173 19.49 -18.41 4.73
N ARG A 174 18.87 -17.59 3.89
CA ARG A 174 19.21 -16.17 3.74
C ARG A 174 18.89 -15.36 5.00
N PHE A 175 17.76 -15.64 5.65
CA PHE A 175 17.29 -14.84 6.79
C PHE A 175 17.68 -15.37 8.17
N LYS A 176 18.07 -16.65 8.30
CA LYS A 176 18.71 -17.17 9.52
C LYS A 176 20.16 -16.68 9.70
N ALA A 177 20.81 -16.26 8.62
CA ALA A 177 22.18 -15.73 8.66
C ALA A 177 22.26 -14.23 9.01
N ALA A 178 21.11 -13.57 9.18
CA ALA A 178 21.00 -12.12 9.41
C ALA A 178 20.42 -11.76 10.80
N GLU A 179 20.13 -12.77 11.63
CA GLU A 179 19.88 -12.67 13.08
C GLU A 179 21.18 -12.97 13.85
#